data_AF-A0A7Z8W2D4-F1
#
_entry.id   AF-A0A7Z8W2D4-F1
#
_cell.length_a   1.000
_cell.length_b   1.000
_cell.length_c   1.000
_cell.angle_alpha   90.00
_cell.angle_beta   90.00
_cell.angle_gamma   90.00
#
_symmetry.space_group_name_H-M   'P 1'
#
loop_
_entity.id
_entity.type
_entity.pdbx_description
1 polymer ?
#
loop_
_entity_poly.entity_id
_entity_poly.type
_entity_poly.pdbx_seq_one_letter_code
_entity_poly.pdbx_strand_id
1 'polypeptide(L)'
;MVTTIISSFMAFTSTNIDDIFILLVLFSQVKTGVIKKEGRTVREKTKMKELYIVIGQYFGFSVITFLSIIGSLSSFFIPVSWIGLLGFVPIYMGVKGILSLRSYKRNEVIDNVSGSIFKVASITLANGADNISIYIPMFASQNLKTNIVTLIIFFCMIAIWCFISYKLIRAPILAKVLERNCHIIVPVVLIGLGMFILIRSNTIELLY
;
A
#
# COMPACT_ATOMS: atom_id res chain seq x y z
N MET A 1 -9.44 28.11 -2.04
CA MET A 1 -8.11 27.57 -2.42
C MET A 1 -7.31 27.15 -1.19
N VAL A 2 -7.02 28.04 -0.24
CA VAL A 2 -6.35 27.66 1.02
C VAL A 2 -7.14 26.58 1.79
N THR A 3 -8.45 26.75 1.91
CA THR A 3 -9.35 25.76 2.54
C THR A 3 -9.26 24.39 1.86
N THR A 4 -9.26 24.35 0.53
CA THR A 4 -9.07 23.13 -0.26
C THR A 4 -7.74 22.46 0.05
N ILE A 5 -6.66 23.24 0.07
CA ILE A 5 -5.32 22.69 0.33
C ILE A 5 -5.30 21.99 1.70
N ILE A 6 -5.83 22.67 2.73
CA ILE A 6 -5.91 22.13 4.08
C ILE A 6 -6.83 20.92 4.12
N SER A 7 -8.03 20.99 3.54
CA SER A 7 -8.98 19.87 3.56
C SER A 7 -8.44 18.65 2.83
N SER A 8 -7.79 18.83 1.68
CA SER A 8 -7.21 17.73 0.91
C SER A 8 -6.02 17.11 1.63
N PHE A 9 -5.17 17.93 2.25
CA PHE A 9 -4.09 17.43 3.10
C PHE A 9 -4.64 16.63 4.30
N MET A 10 -5.64 17.16 5.00
CA MET A 10 -6.25 16.52 6.16
C MET A 10 -6.98 15.22 5.78
N ALA A 11 -7.75 15.24 4.69
CA ALA A 11 -8.43 14.06 4.17
C ALA A 11 -7.42 12.96 3.89
N PHE A 12 -6.42 13.23 3.04
CA PHE A 12 -5.38 12.26 2.68
C PHE A 12 -4.63 11.75 3.92
N THR A 13 -4.21 12.65 4.81
CA THR A 13 -3.46 12.26 6.01
C THR A 13 -4.30 11.34 6.90
N SER A 14 -5.59 11.65 7.09
CA SER A 14 -6.46 10.85 7.96
C SER A 14 -6.76 9.47 7.37
N THR A 15 -6.90 9.37 6.05
CA THR A 15 -7.25 8.13 5.36
C THR A 15 -6.04 7.25 5.06
N ASN A 16 -4.82 7.79 5.13
CA ASN A 16 -3.63 7.07 4.66
C ASN A 16 -2.49 7.00 5.66
N ILE A 17 -2.75 7.35 6.92
CA ILE A 17 -1.72 7.22 7.97
C ILE A 17 -1.25 5.77 8.15
N ASP A 18 -2.14 4.81 7.94
CA ASP A 18 -1.91 3.37 7.99
C ASP A 18 -1.06 2.85 6.82
N ASP A 19 -1.12 3.49 5.64
CA ASP A 19 -0.26 3.16 4.49
C ASP A 19 1.23 3.24 4.82
N ILE A 20 1.63 4.07 5.80
CA ILE A 20 3.02 4.14 6.28
C ILE A 20 3.47 2.77 6.78
N PHE A 21 2.62 2.03 7.51
CA PHE A 21 2.96 0.70 7.99
C PHE A 21 3.13 -0.30 6.85
N ILE A 22 2.26 -0.25 5.85
CA ILE A 22 2.37 -1.11 4.65
C ILE A 22 3.64 -0.80 3.89
N LEU A 23 3.93 0.47 3.65
CA LEU A 23 5.15 0.92 2.98
C LEU A 23 6.40 0.49 3.75
N LEU A 24 6.40 0.61 5.08
CA LEU A 24 7.50 0.11 5.92
C LEU A 24 7.72 -1.38 5.72
N VAL A 25 6.65 -2.17 5.72
CA VAL A 25 6.70 -3.60 5.49
C VAL A 25 7.26 -3.92 4.09
N LEU A 26 6.76 -3.24 3.05
CA LEU A 26 7.20 -3.44 1.67
C LEU A 26 8.68 -3.07 1.48
N PHE A 27 9.11 -1.90 1.96
CA PHE A 27 10.52 -1.49 1.91
C PHE A 27 11.41 -2.43 2.73
N SER A 28 10.91 -2.96 3.85
CA SER A 28 11.63 -3.94 4.66
C SER A 28 11.84 -5.27 3.93
N GLN A 29 10.85 -5.77 3.19
CA GLN A 29 11.01 -6.99 2.38
C GLN A 29 12.11 -6.82 1.33
N VAL A 30 12.16 -5.65 0.70
CA VAL A 30 13.20 -5.33 -0.28
C VAL A 30 14.58 -5.31 0.37
N LYS A 31 14.73 -4.64 1.52
CA LYS A 31 15.99 -4.58 2.27
C LYS A 31 16.45 -5.97 2.75
N THR A 32 15.54 -6.77 3.29
CA THR A 32 15.87 -8.09 3.85
C THR A 32 16.20 -9.11 2.75
N GLY A 33 15.53 -9.03 1.60
CA GLY A 33 15.87 -9.85 0.42
C GLY A 33 17.27 -9.55 -0.14
N VAL A 34 17.78 -8.35 0.10
CA VAL A 34 19.10 -7.88 -0.33
C VAL A 34 20.20 -8.32 0.63
N ILE A 35 19.96 -8.32 1.95
CA ILE A 35 20.93 -8.80 2.95
C ILE A 35 21.34 -10.28 2.70
N LYS A 36 20.46 -11.09 2.09
CA LYS A 36 20.75 -12.50 1.75
C LYS A 36 21.64 -12.71 0.52
N LYS A 37 21.87 -11.69 -0.32
CA LYS A 37 22.68 -11.80 -1.55
C LYS A 37 23.74 -10.69 -1.53
N GLU A 38 24.99 -11.00 -1.19
CA GLU A 38 26.08 -10.02 -1.20
C GLU A 38 26.66 -9.84 -2.61
N GLY A 39 26.68 -8.60 -3.14
CA GLY A 39 27.32 -8.25 -4.41
C GLY A 39 26.90 -6.87 -4.96
N ARG A 40 27.75 -6.21 -5.75
CA ARG A 40 27.46 -4.88 -6.36
C ARG A 40 26.18 -4.87 -7.22
N THR A 41 25.90 -5.95 -7.94
CA THR A 41 24.67 -6.16 -8.73
C THR A 41 23.40 -6.20 -7.87
N VAL A 42 23.52 -6.40 -6.56
CA VAL A 42 22.38 -6.46 -5.63
C VAL A 42 21.91 -5.07 -5.24
N ARG A 43 22.82 -4.09 -5.13
CA ARG A 43 22.46 -2.70 -4.77
C ARG A 43 21.62 -2.01 -5.86
N GLU A 44 21.91 -2.29 -7.12
CA GLU A 44 21.13 -1.78 -8.26
C GLU A 44 19.74 -2.44 -8.32
N LYS A 45 19.67 -3.76 -8.14
CA LYS A 45 18.40 -4.49 -8.00
C LYS A 45 17.57 -4.00 -6.82
N THR A 46 18.20 -3.51 -5.75
CA THR A 46 17.51 -2.92 -4.59
C THR A 46 16.76 -1.65 -4.97
N LYS A 47 17.46 -0.69 -5.60
CA LYS A 47 16.85 0.57 -6.04
C LYS A 47 15.71 0.34 -7.02
N MET A 48 15.85 -0.63 -7.93
CA MET A 48 14.77 -0.99 -8.85
C MET A 48 13.54 -1.54 -8.12
N LYS A 49 13.73 -2.38 -7.10
CA LYS A 49 12.63 -2.88 -6.28
C LYS A 49 11.97 -1.80 -5.42
N GLU A 50 12.76 -0.88 -4.86
CA GLU A 50 12.24 0.31 -4.17
C GLU A 50 11.38 1.17 -5.13
N LEU A 51 11.82 1.34 -6.37
CA LEU A 51 11.05 2.05 -7.41
C LEU A 51 9.74 1.32 -7.75
N TYR A 52 9.72 -0.01 -7.80
CA TYR A 52 8.49 -0.77 -8.03
C TYR A 52 7.46 -0.57 -6.92
N ILE A 53 7.90 -0.35 -5.67
CA ILE A 53 6.99 0.02 -4.57
C ILE A 53 6.36 1.37 -4.84
N VAL A 54 7.16 2.36 -5.23
CA VAL A 54 6.65 3.71 -5.52
C VAL A 54 5.69 3.67 -6.71
N ILE A 55 6.07 3.04 -7.83
CA ILE A 55 5.22 2.92 -9.02
C ILE A 55 3.92 2.17 -8.69
N GLY A 56 4.01 1.07 -7.95
CA GLY A 56 2.83 0.32 -7.51
C GLY A 56 1.90 1.16 -6.65
N GLN A 57 2.44 1.99 -5.75
CA GLN A 57 1.65 2.90 -4.94
C GLN A 57 0.91 3.93 -5.80
N TYR A 58 1.63 4.61 -6.70
CA TYR A 58 0.99 5.56 -7.63
C TYR A 58 -0.10 4.91 -8.46
N PHE A 59 0.12 3.69 -8.95
CA PHE A 59 -0.87 2.96 -9.71
C PHE A 59 -2.10 2.59 -8.86
N GLY A 60 -1.91 2.01 -7.68
CA GLY A 60 -3.00 1.66 -6.77
C GLY A 60 -3.83 2.88 -6.36
N PHE A 61 -3.18 3.99 -6.01
CA PHE A 61 -3.87 5.24 -5.68
C PHE A 61 -4.57 5.89 -6.87
N SER A 62 -4.01 5.76 -8.07
CA SER A 62 -4.69 6.22 -9.29
C SER A 62 -6.00 5.49 -9.48
N VAL A 63 -6.05 4.19 -9.22
CA VAL A 63 -7.30 3.41 -9.26
C VAL A 63 -8.29 3.88 -8.18
N ILE A 64 -7.85 4.05 -6.93
CA ILE A 64 -8.69 4.54 -5.83
C ILE A 64 -9.31 5.91 -6.16
N THR A 65 -8.48 6.86 -6.59
CA THR A 65 -8.91 8.23 -6.92
C THR A 65 -9.81 8.25 -8.15
N PHE A 66 -9.51 7.45 -9.17
CA PHE A 66 -10.36 7.31 -10.35
C PHE A 66 -11.74 6.75 -10.01
N LEU A 67 -11.81 5.67 -9.21
CA LEU A 67 -13.08 5.13 -8.73
C LEU A 67 -13.85 6.14 -7.88
N SER A 68 -13.15 6.95 -7.09
CA SER A 68 -13.78 8.01 -6.28
C SER A 68 -14.37 9.13 -7.14
N ILE A 69 -13.71 9.51 -8.24
CA ILE A 69 -14.24 10.50 -9.19
C ILE A 69 -15.41 9.94 -9.98
N ILE A 70 -15.35 8.67 -10.41
CA ILE A 70 -16.49 8.02 -11.05
C ILE A 70 -17.67 7.95 -10.08
N GLY A 71 -17.41 7.53 -8.84
CA GLY A 71 -18.42 7.45 -7.78
C GLY A 71 -19.01 8.81 -7.40
N SER A 72 -18.25 9.91 -7.57
CA SER A 72 -18.79 11.26 -7.33
C SER A 72 -19.70 11.77 -8.46
N LEU A 73 -19.51 11.27 -9.68
CA LEU A 73 -20.30 11.64 -10.86
C LEU A 73 -21.50 10.73 -11.11
N SER A 74 -21.49 9.53 -10.57
CA SER A 74 -22.52 8.51 -10.78
C SER A 74 -23.34 8.29 -9.51
N SER A 75 -24.62 7.95 -9.64
CA SER A 75 -25.40 7.38 -8.51
C SER A 75 -24.95 5.95 -8.17
N PHE A 76 -23.79 5.50 -8.70
CA PHE A 76 -23.29 4.15 -8.54
C PHE A 76 -22.59 4.01 -7.19
N PHE A 77 -23.28 3.38 -6.24
CA PHE A 77 -22.69 2.95 -4.98
C PHE A 77 -21.75 1.77 -5.25
N ILE A 78 -20.44 1.99 -5.11
CA ILE A 78 -19.46 0.90 -5.11
C ILE A 78 -19.52 0.22 -3.74
N PRO A 79 -19.91 -1.05 -3.63
CA PRO A 79 -19.94 -1.74 -2.34
C PRO A 79 -18.51 -1.94 -1.84
N VAL A 80 -18.15 -1.26 -0.75
CA VAL A 80 -16.82 -1.35 -0.12
C VAL A 80 -16.45 -2.80 0.22
N SER A 81 -17.44 -3.64 0.50
CA SER A 81 -17.27 -5.07 0.82
C SER A 81 -16.59 -5.89 -0.29
N TRP A 82 -16.77 -5.52 -1.56
CA TRP A 82 -16.09 -6.21 -2.67
C TRP A 82 -14.60 -5.86 -2.73
N ILE A 83 -14.25 -4.64 -2.36
CA ILE A 83 -12.85 -4.18 -2.35
C ILE A 83 -12.10 -4.80 -1.17
N GLY A 84 -12.80 -5.04 -0.05
CA GLY A 84 -12.23 -5.74 1.12
C GLY A 84 -11.73 -7.16 0.83
N LEU A 85 -12.22 -7.83 -0.23
CA LEU A 85 -11.66 -9.12 -0.70
C LEU A 85 -10.17 -9.03 -1.05
N LEU A 86 -9.69 -7.86 -1.42
CA LEU A 86 -8.26 -7.66 -1.67
C LEU A 86 -7.41 -7.85 -0.41
N GLY A 87 -8.01 -7.84 0.79
CA GLY A 87 -7.36 -8.22 2.05
C GLY A 87 -6.80 -9.65 2.05
N PHE A 88 -7.28 -10.53 1.17
CA PHE A 88 -6.65 -11.85 0.96
C PHE A 88 -5.23 -11.76 0.37
N VAL A 89 -4.89 -10.70 -0.37
CA VAL A 89 -3.55 -10.49 -0.95
C VAL A 89 -2.47 -10.37 0.14
N PRO A 90 -2.58 -9.43 1.12
CA PRO A 90 -1.61 -9.37 2.21
C PRO A 90 -1.63 -10.63 3.08
N ILE A 91 -2.79 -11.29 3.31
CA ILE A 91 -2.83 -12.58 4.03
C ILE A 91 -2.00 -13.63 3.31
N TYR A 92 -2.24 -13.84 2.02
CA TYR A 92 -1.51 -14.81 1.20
C TYR A 92 0.00 -14.54 1.24
N MET A 93 0.40 -13.28 1.15
CA MET A 93 1.80 -12.88 1.24
C MET A 93 2.42 -13.19 2.60
N GLY A 94 1.69 -12.92 3.68
CA GLY A 94 2.16 -13.23 5.02
C GLY A 94 2.27 -14.74 5.25
N VAL A 95 1.27 -15.53 4.86
CA VAL A 95 1.33 -17.00 4.94
C VAL A 95 2.50 -17.55 4.14
N LYS A 96 2.68 -17.11 2.89
CA LYS A 96 3.83 -17.49 2.06
C LYS A 96 5.16 -17.09 2.70
N GLY A 97 5.20 -15.92 3.35
CA GLY A 97 6.34 -15.44 4.13
C GLY A 97 6.73 -16.41 5.24
N ILE A 98 5.78 -16.85 6.06
CA ILE A 98 6.01 -17.84 7.14
C ILE A 98 6.44 -19.19 6.57
N LEU A 99 5.77 -19.68 5.53
CA LEU A 99 6.10 -20.97 4.91
C LEU A 99 7.51 -20.98 4.30
N SER A 100 7.96 -19.84 3.77
CA SER A 100 9.32 -19.70 3.23
C SER A 100 10.41 -19.75 4.30
N LEU A 101 10.07 -19.52 5.59
CA LEU A 101 11.01 -19.72 6.70
C LEU A 101 11.30 -21.20 6.95
N ARG A 102 10.32 -22.06 6.68
CA ARG A 102 10.39 -23.51 6.92
C ARG A 102 11.02 -24.28 5.75
N SER A 103 10.93 -23.74 4.54
CA SER A 103 11.44 -24.39 3.34
C SER A 103 12.65 -23.65 2.78
N TYR A 104 13.86 -24.10 3.15
CA TYR A 104 15.09 -23.77 2.43
C TYR A 104 15.16 -24.56 1.11
N LYS A 105 14.15 -24.39 0.24
CA LYS A 105 14.25 -24.87 -1.14
C LYS A 105 13.82 -23.75 -2.08
N ARG A 106 14.85 -23.30 -2.80
CA ARG A 106 14.87 -22.31 -3.86
C ARG A 106 13.77 -22.57 -4.89
N ASN A 107 12.70 -21.80 -4.80
CA ASN A 107 11.98 -21.37 -5.99
C ASN A 107 12.27 -19.88 -6.12
N GLU A 108 13.24 -19.55 -6.96
CA GLU A 108 13.25 -18.22 -7.60
C GLU A 108 12.01 -18.20 -8.50
N VAL A 109 10.86 -17.88 -7.91
CA VAL A 109 9.76 -17.32 -8.69
C VAL A 109 10.39 -16.09 -9.32
N ILE A 110 10.55 -16.11 -10.64
CA ILE A 110 11.01 -14.98 -11.41
C ILE A 110 10.03 -13.84 -11.08
N ASP A 111 10.43 -12.97 -10.15
CA ASP A 111 9.72 -11.73 -9.83
C ASP A 111 9.83 -10.86 -11.08
N ASN A 112 8.96 -11.09 -12.06
CA ASN A 112 8.83 -10.21 -13.20
C ASN A 112 8.42 -8.83 -12.67
N VAL A 113 8.99 -7.78 -13.26
CA VAL A 113 8.79 -6.37 -12.86
C VAL A 113 7.31 -6.03 -12.67
N SER A 114 6.48 -6.46 -13.62
CA SER A 114 5.01 -6.30 -13.58
C SER A 114 4.38 -6.97 -12.36
N GLY A 115 4.82 -8.16 -11.98
CA GLY A 115 4.31 -8.87 -10.80
C GLY A 115 4.61 -8.15 -9.49
N SER A 116 5.78 -7.51 -9.37
CA SER A 116 6.12 -6.73 -8.18
C SER A 116 5.31 -5.43 -8.07
N ILE A 117 5.08 -4.74 -9.20
CA ILE A 117 4.28 -3.51 -9.25
C ILE A 117 2.82 -3.82 -8.97
N PHE A 118 2.26 -4.84 -9.63
CA PHE A 118 0.87 -5.25 -9.46
C PHE A 118 0.60 -5.69 -8.03
N LYS A 119 1.51 -6.48 -7.44
CA LYS A 119 1.44 -6.87 -6.03
C LYS A 119 1.32 -5.65 -5.11
N VAL A 120 2.17 -4.63 -5.29
CA VAL A 120 2.12 -3.42 -4.46
C VAL A 120 0.82 -2.67 -4.70
N ALA A 121 0.42 -2.48 -5.95
CA ALA A 121 -0.83 -1.81 -6.29
C ALA A 121 -2.07 -2.52 -5.73
N SER A 122 -2.10 -3.85 -5.73
CA SER A 122 -3.20 -4.62 -5.14
C SER A 122 -3.27 -4.43 -3.62
N ILE A 123 -2.13 -4.38 -2.93
CA ILE A 123 -2.10 -4.10 -1.48
C ILE A 123 -2.54 -2.66 -1.21
N THR A 124 -2.07 -1.70 -1.99
CA THR A 124 -2.52 -0.30 -1.91
C THR A 124 -4.03 -0.21 -2.09
N LEU A 125 -4.57 -0.86 -3.12
CA LEU A 125 -6.00 -0.86 -3.42
C LEU A 125 -6.81 -1.53 -2.31
N ALA A 126 -6.28 -2.63 -1.72
CA ALA A 126 -6.89 -3.30 -0.59
C ALA A 126 -6.97 -2.39 0.64
N ASN A 127 -5.88 -1.69 0.94
CA ASN A 127 -5.79 -0.87 2.13
C ASN A 127 -6.58 0.42 1.98
N GLY A 128 -6.36 1.16 0.90
CA GLY A 128 -7.05 2.42 0.64
C GLY A 128 -8.44 2.28 0.03
N ALA A 129 -9.06 1.10 0.16
CA ALA A 129 -10.42 0.82 -0.29
C ALA A 129 -11.45 1.69 0.44
N ASP A 130 -11.25 1.87 1.74
CA ASP A 130 -12.08 2.66 2.63
C ASP A 130 -11.93 4.17 2.37
N ASN A 131 -10.78 4.62 1.83
CA ASN A 131 -10.58 6.01 1.39
C ASN A 131 -11.68 6.49 0.43
N ILE A 132 -12.19 5.58 -0.41
CA ILE A 132 -13.21 5.90 -1.42
C ILE A 132 -14.44 6.53 -0.77
N SER A 133 -14.82 6.05 0.43
CA SER A 133 -15.98 6.58 1.17
C SER A 133 -15.84 8.05 1.58
N ILE A 134 -14.61 8.52 1.79
CA ILE A 134 -14.29 9.91 2.12
C ILE A 134 -14.03 10.73 0.86
N TYR A 135 -13.40 10.13 -0.15
CA TYR A 135 -13.04 10.83 -1.39
C TYR A 135 -14.23 11.08 -2.31
N ILE A 136 -15.21 10.18 -2.41
CA ILE A 136 -16.44 10.40 -3.20
C ILE A 136 -17.16 11.69 -2.79
N PRO A 137 -17.62 11.87 -1.54
CA PRO A 137 -18.36 13.07 -1.16
C PRO A 137 -17.49 14.33 -1.25
N MET A 138 -16.19 14.20 -0.99
CA MET A 138 -15.25 15.30 -1.15
C MET A 138 -15.17 15.77 -2.62
N PHE A 139 -14.99 14.86 -3.59
CA PHE A 139 -14.96 15.20 -5.01
C PHE A 139 -16.32 15.66 -5.55
N ALA A 140 -17.43 15.14 -5.00
CA ALA A 140 -18.78 15.56 -5.36
C ALA A 140 -19.09 17.00 -4.90
N SER A 141 -18.53 17.42 -3.76
CA SER A 141 -18.72 18.76 -3.20
C SER A 141 -17.86 19.85 -3.88
N GLN A 142 -17.01 19.49 -4.83
CA GLN A 142 -15.97 20.34 -5.39
C GLN A 142 -16.13 20.52 -6.92
N ASN A 143 -15.80 21.72 -7.42
CA ASN A 143 -15.74 21.97 -8.86
C ASN A 143 -14.49 21.35 -9.51
N LEU A 144 -14.49 21.17 -10.83
CA LEU A 144 -13.40 20.53 -11.59
C LEU A 144 -12.01 21.12 -11.29
N LYS A 145 -11.88 22.45 -11.24
CA LYS A 145 -10.60 23.11 -10.92
C LYS A 145 -10.08 22.72 -9.53
N THR A 146 -10.99 22.61 -8.56
CA THR A 146 -10.67 22.22 -7.18
C THR A 146 -10.29 20.75 -7.11
N ASN A 147 -10.97 19.88 -7.85
CA ASN A 147 -10.63 18.45 -7.94
C ASN A 147 -9.22 18.24 -8.51
N ILE A 148 -8.82 18.99 -9.53
CA ILE A 148 -7.46 18.94 -10.08
C ILE A 148 -6.41 19.31 -9.02
N VAL A 149 -6.66 20.38 -8.24
CA VAL A 149 -5.76 20.78 -7.15
C VAL A 149 -5.68 19.68 -6.08
N THR A 150 -6.81 19.08 -5.69
CA THR A 150 -6.87 17.96 -4.75
C THR A 150 -6.03 16.77 -5.25
N LEU A 151 -6.16 16.39 -6.53
CA LEU A 151 -5.38 15.31 -7.12
C LEU A 151 -3.89 15.59 -7.06
N ILE A 152 -3.45 16.81 -7.41
CA ILE A 152 -2.04 17.20 -7.33
C ILE A 152 -1.53 17.01 -5.88
N ILE A 153 -2.30 17.46 -4.90
CA ILE A 153 -1.95 17.30 -3.47
C ILE A 153 -1.84 15.82 -3.10
N PHE A 154 -2.81 14.99 -3.47
CA PHE A 154 -2.77 13.55 -3.17
C PHE A 154 -1.53 12.90 -3.78
N PHE A 155 -1.24 13.16 -5.05
CA PHE A 155 -0.07 12.59 -5.72
C PHE A 155 1.27 13.12 -5.16
N CYS A 156 1.32 14.36 -4.68
CA CYS A 156 2.47 14.86 -3.91
C CYS A 156 2.60 14.17 -2.55
N MET A 157 1.48 13.90 -1.87
CA MET A 157 1.48 13.24 -0.57
C MET A 157 1.95 11.79 -0.67
N ILE A 158 1.61 11.06 -1.74
CA ILE A 158 2.14 9.70 -1.98
C ILE A 158 3.67 9.71 -1.98
N ALA A 159 4.32 10.67 -2.66
CA ALA A 159 5.77 10.82 -2.63
C ALA A 159 6.30 11.05 -1.22
N ILE A 160 5.62 11.89 -0.44
CA ILE A 160 5.98 12.20 0.95
C ILE A 160 5.86 10.96 1.84
N TRP A 161 4.79 10.17 1.72
CA TRP A 161 4.61 8.92 2.46
C TRP A 161 5.67 7.87 2.11
N CYS A 162 5.97 7.73 0.82
CA CYS A 162 7.04 6.85 0.35
C CYS A 162 8.39 7.27 0.92
N PHE A 163 8.68 8.57 0.91
CA PHE A 163 9.91 9.13 1.45
C PHE A 163 10.01 8.96 2.97
N ILE A 164 8.94 9.24 3.71
CA ILE A 164 8.89 9.04 5.17
C ILE A 164 9.15 7.58 5.50
N SER A 165 8.44 6.66 4.85
CA SER A 165 8.58 5.21 5.10
C SER A 165 9.98 4.71 4.78
N TYR A 166 10.55 5.17 3.67
CA TYR A 166 11.93 4.88 3.28
C TYR A 166 12.97 5.44 4.26
N LYS A 167 12.72 6.62 4.85
CA LYS A 167 13.61 7.19 5.87
C LYS A 167 13.47 6.43 7.20
N LEU A 168 12.25 6.07 7.58
CA LEU A 168 11.96 5.40 8.85
C LEU A 168 12.56 3.99 8.88
N ILE A 169 12.53 3.24 7.78
CA ILE A 169 13.17 1.90 7.70
C ILE A 169 14.71 1.98 7.83
N ARG A 170 15.30 3.15 7.64
CA ARG A 170 16.74 3.42 7.79
C ARG A 170 17.10 4.03 9.14
N ALA A 171 16.12 4.36 9.97
CA ALA A 171 16.37 4.82 11.32
C ALA A 171 17.01 3.68 12.14
N PRO A 172 18.05 3.94 12.96
CA PRO A 172 18.84 2.90 13.60
C PRO A 172 18.02 1.99 14.53
N ILE A 173 16.98 2.54 15.18
CA ILE A 173 16.08 1.79 16.08
C ILE A 173 15.26 0.78 15.27
N LEU A 174 14.57 1.24 14.22
CA LEU A 174 13.78 0.36 13.36
C LEU A 174 14.67 -0.63 12.61
N ALA A 175 15.81 -0.17 12.09
CA ALA A 175 16.76 -1.02 11.39
C ALA A 175 17.20 -2.19 12.27
N LYS A 176 17.52 -1.97 13.55
CA LYS A 176 17.96 -3.02 14.47
C LYS A 176 16.86 -4.02 14.83
N VAL A 177 15.63 -3.54 15.05
CA VAL A 177 14.46 -4.40 15.35
C VAL A 177 14.08 -5.24 14.13
N LEU A 178 14.02 -4.61 12.95
CA LEU A 178 13.71 -5.29 11.70
C LEU A 178 14.84 -6.23 11.28
N GLU A 179 16.11 -5.88 11.38
CA GLU A 179 17.20 -6.81 11.00
C GLU A 179 17.19 -8.11 11.83
N ARG A 180 16.80 -8.04 13.11
CA ARG A 180 16.72 -9.22 13.97
C ARG A 180 15.47 -10.08 13.73
N ASN A 181 14.30 -9.44 13.55
CA ASN A 181 13.00 -10.13 13.60
C ASN A 181 12.12 -9.95 12.34
N CYS A 182 12.57 -9.24 11.31
CA CYS A 182 11.76 -8.90 10.13
C CYS A 182 11.15 -10.13 9.46
N HIS A 183 11.90 -11.23 9.42
CA HIS A 183 11.45 -12.47 8.78
C HIS A 183 10.19 -13.07 9.43
N ILE A 184 9.87 -12.73 10.68
CA ILE A 184 8.62 -13.09 11.38
C ILE A 184 7.66 -11.89 11.46
N ILE A 185 8.16 -10.70 11.80
CA ILE A 185 7.33 -9.50 12.00
C ILE A 185 6.55 -9.16 10.73
N VAL A 186 7.22 -9.12 9.58
CA VAL A 186 6.60 -8.70 8.31
C VAL A 186 5.46 -9.64 7.91
N PRO A 187 5.63 -10.97 7.89
CA PRO A 187 4.53 -11.88 7.62
C PRO A 187 3.34 -11.76 8.59
N VAL A 188 3.61 -11.63 9.89
CA VAL A 188 2.56 -11.50 10.92
C VAL A 188 1.76 -10.21 10.74
N VAL A 189 2.45 -9.08 10.49
CA VAL A 189 1.80 -7.78 10.24
C VAL A 189 0.94 -7.84 8.99
N LEU A 190 1.39 -8.49 7.91
CA LEU A 190 0.59 -8.64 6.70
C LEU A 190 -0.67 -9.49 6.91
N ILE A 191 -0.58 -10.57 7.67
CA ILE A 191 -1.74 -11.39 8.02
C ILE A 191 -2.71 -10.55 8.87
N GLY A 192 -2.20 -9.88 9.90
CA GLY A 192 -3.02 -9.02 10.76
C GLY A 192 -3.72 -7.90 10.00
N LEU A 193 -3.00 -7.21 9.10
CA LEU A 193 -3.55 -6.15 8.27
C LEU A 193 -4.62 -6.68 7.31
N GLY A 194 -4.36 -7.80 6.62
CA GLY A 194 -5.36 -8.37 5.72
C GLY A 194 -6.61 -8.88 6.45
N MET A 195 -6.45 -9.46 7.63
CA MET A 195 -7.59 -9.83 8.49
C MET A 195 -8.37 -8.59 8.94
N PHE A 196 -7.68 -7.53 9.33
CA PHE A 196 -8.31 -6.26 9.71
C PHE A 196 -9.13 -5.66 8.55
N ILE A 197 -8.58 -5.65 7.33
CA ILE A 197 -9.29 -5.18 6.12
C ILE A 197 -10.56 -6.01 5.88
N LEU A 198 -10.49 -7.34 5.96
CA LEU A 198 -11.64 -8.22 5.74
C LEU A 198 -12.76 -7.98 6.76
N ILE A 199 -12.41 -7.84 8.04
CA ILE A 199 -13.39 -7.59 9.12
C ILE A 199 -14.02 -6.21 8.95
N ARG A 200 -13.21 -5.17 8.76
CA ARG A 200 -13.67 -3.78 8.67
C ARG A 200 -14.55 -3.52 7.46
N SER A 201 -14.32 -4.23 6.35
CA SER A 201 -15.07 -4.04 5.10
C SER A 201 -16.40 -4.82 5.08
N ASN A 202 -16.78 -5.52 6.16
CA ASN A 202 -17.89 -6.49 6.19
C ASN A 202 -17.81 -7.53 5.06
N THR A 203 -16.61 -7.81 4.54
CA THR A 203 -16.44 -8.76 3.45
C THR A 203 -16.77 -10.18 3.87
N ILE A 204 -16.64 -10.49 5.17
CA ILE A 204 -16.95 -11.81 5.72
C ILE A 204 -18.43 -12.14 5.53
N GLU A 205 -19.33 -11.15 5.57
CA GLU A 205 -20.78 -11.32 5.33
C GLU A 205 -21.11 -11.64 3.87
N LEU A 206 -20.21 -11.40 2.92
CA LEU A 206 -20.41 -11.81 1.52
C LEU A 206 -20.13 -13.31 1.30
N LEU A 207 -19.51 -13.99 2.27
CA LEU A 207 -19.05 -15.38 2.15
C LEU A 207 -20.03 -16.40 2.75
N TYR A 208 -21.13 -15.97 3.37
CA TYR A 208 -22.16 -16.86 3.92
C TYR A 208 -23.57 -16.28 3.77
#